data_AF-A0A532VJ58-F1
#
_entry.id   AF-A0A532VJ58-F1
#
_cell.length_a   1.000
_cell.length_b   1.000
_cell.length_c   1.000
_cell.angle_alpha   90.00
_cell.angle_beta   90.00
_cell.angle_gamma   90.00
#
_symmetry.space_group_name_H-M   'P 1'
#
loop_
_entity.id
_entity.type
_entity.pdbx_description
1 polymer ?
#
loop_
_entity_poly.entity_id
_entity_poly.type
_entity_poly.pdbx_seq_one_letter_code
_entity_poly.pdbx_strand_id
1 'polypeptide(L)'
;MTKEEMIKKNLDLHAEFMRYTFENPNALDRIPKGSRLVILPDDDPQLYKENLKIVKDSQEKKLPVVIVRMKTPTPIVPKIEIISSSN
;
A
#
# COMPACT_ATOMS: atom_id res chain seq x y z
N MET A 1 9.48 13.40 -5.84
CA MET A 1 9.23 11.97 -6.04
C MET A 1 8.76 11.78 -7.47
N THR A 2 9.40 10.87 -8.19
CA THR A 2 8.98 10.49 -9.54
C THR A 2 7.72 9.60 -9.47
N LYS A 3 7.06 9.39 -10.62
CA LYS A 3 5.91 8.49 -10.68
C LYS A 3 6.30 7.05 -10.33
N GLU A 4 7.47 6.60 -10.77
CA GLU A 4 7.99 5.25 -10.50
C GLU A 4 8.26 5.03 -9.02
N GLU A 5 8.90 6.00 -8.35
CA GLU A 5 9.12 5.97 -6.91
C GLU A 5 7.80 5.90 -6.13
N MET A 6 6.80 6.67 -6.55
CA MET A 6 5.47 6.66 -5.93
C MET A 6 4.78 5.30 -6.09
N ILE A 7 4.85 4.70 -7.28
CA ILE A 7 4.29 3.37 -7.54
C ILE A 7 4.97 2.34 -6.65
N LYS A 8 6.31 2.34 -6.59
CA LYS A 8 7.07 1.41 -5.75
C LYS A 8 6.67 1.50 -4.29
N LYS A 9 6.69 2.71 -3.70
CA LYS A 9 6.34 2.89 -2.29
C LYS A 9 4.90 2.50 -1.96
N ASN A 10 3.95 2.80 -2.87
CA ASN A 10 2.56 2.37 -2.69
C ASN A 10 2.40 0.85 -2.80
N LEU A 11 3.19 0.19 -3.65
CA LEU A 11 3.22 -1.27 -3.74
C LEU A 11 3.77 -1.91 -2.46
N ASP A 12 4.83 -1.33 -1.89
CA ASP A 12 5.41 -1.80 -0.62
C ASP A 12 4.40 -1.67 0.53
N LEU A 13 3.75 -0.49 0.67
CA LEU A 13 2.67 -0.27 1.64
C LEU A 13 1.51 -1.25 1.45
N HIS A 14 1.10 -1.48 0.20
CA HIS A 14 0.02 -2.41 -0.12
C HIS A 14 0.39 -3.85 0.25
N ALA A 15 1.61 -4.30 -0.04
CA ALA A 15 2.09 -5.62 0.31
C ALA A 15 2.06 -5.85 1.83
N GLU A 16 2.52 -4.87 2.62
CA GLU A 16 2.49 -4.96 4.08
C GLU A 16 1.06 -4.93 4.63
N PHE A 17 0.18 -4.10 4.06
CA PHE A 17 -1.23 -4.11 4.45
C PHE A 17 -1.90 -5.46 4.15
N MET A 18 -1.61 -6.06 3.00
CA MET A 18 -2.11 -7.40 2.67
C MET A 18 -1.56 -8.48 3.60
N ARG A 19 -0.30 -8.37 4.02
CA ARG A 19 0.26 -9.26 5.05
C ARG A 19 -0.52 -9.15 6.36
N TYR A 20 -0.79 -7.93 6.82
CA TYR A 20 -1.59 -7.68 8.02
C TYR A 20 -2.99 -8.31 7.90
N THR A 21 -3.65 -8.21 6.74
CA THR A 21 -5.00 -8.74 6.55
C THR A 21 -5.04 -10.27 6.53
N PHE A 22 -3.97 -10.94 6.12
CA PHE A 22 -3.87 -12.40 6.27
C PHE A 22 -3.81 -12.83 7.74
N GLU A 23 -3.12 -12.07 8.58
CA GLU A 23 -3.05 -12.31 10.03
C GLU A 23 -4.33 -11.84 10.76
N ASN A 24 -5.10 -10.94 10.15
CA ASN A 24 -6.31 -10.34 10.71
C ASN A 24 -7.46 -10.32 9.68
N PRO A 25 -8.10 -11.46 9.37
CA PRO A 25 -9.08 -11.56 8.28
C PRO A 25 -10.23 -10.55 8.35
N ASN A 26 -10.68 -10.23 9.57
CA ASN A 26 -11.75 -9.26 9.84
C ASN A 26 -11.43 -7.83 9.38
N ALA A 27 -10.16 -7.53 9.07
CA ALA A 27 -9.75 -6.23 8.56
C ALA A 27 -10.36 -5.95 7.17
N LEU A 28 -10.50 -6.98 6.33
CA LEU A 28 -11.09 -6.84 4.99
C LEU A 28 -12.62 -6.68 5.03
N ASP A 29 -13.28 -7.25 6.03
CA ASP A 29 -14.75 -7.14 6.20
C ASP A 29 -15.19 -5.70 6.42
N ARG A 30 -14.29 -4.84 6.91
CA ARG A 30 -14.52 -3.42 7.13
C ARG A 30 -14.38 -2.57 5.86
N ILE A 31 -13.93 -3.17 4.75
CA ILE A 31 -13.69 -2.48 3.48
C ILE A 31 -14.90 -2.73 2.57
N PRO A 32 -15.76 -1.71 2.33
CA PRO A 32 -16.92 -1.90 1.47
C PRO A 32 -16.48 -2.25 0.04
N LYS A 33 -17.17 -3.20 -0.59
CA LYS A 33 -16.92 -3.58 -1.99
C LYS A 33 -17.02 -2.36 -2.90
N GLY A 34 -16.09 -2.26 -3.86
CA GLY A 34 -16.01 -1.14 -4.80
C GLY A 34 -15.37 0.12 -4.22
N SER A 35 -14.93 0.12 -2.96
CA SER A 35 -14.18 1.23 -2.39
C SER A 35 -12.77 1.32 -2.97
N ARG A 36 -12.30 2.54 -3.20
CA ARG A 36 -10.89 2.80 -3.42
C ARG A 36 -10.15 2.75 -2.08
N LEU A 37 -9.22 1.83 -1.93
CA LEU A 37 -8.30 1.80 -0.80
C LEU A 37 -7.17 2.81 -1.02
N VAL A 38 -6.93 3.68 -0.04
CA VAL A 38 -5.81 4.62 -0.03
C VAL A 38 -5.06 4.49 1.28
N ILE A 39 -3.76 4.19 1.19
CA ILE A 39 -2.87 4.11 2.35
C ILE A 39 -2.17 5.46 2.53
N LEU A 40 -2.25 6.04 3.73
CA LEU A 40 -1.58 7.29 4.09
C LEU A 40 -0.42 6.96 5.03
N PRO A 41 0.85 7.09 4.58
CA PRO A 41 2.00 6.83 5.43
C PRO A 41 2.15 7.90 6.51
N ASP A 42 2.40 7.50 7.76
CA ASP A 42 2.58 8.42 8.89
C ASP A 42 4.00 9.04 8.94
N ASP A 43 4.95 8.46 8.22
CA ASP A 43 6.40 8.75 8.24
C ASP A 43 6.98 9.21 6.89
N ASP A 44 6.18 9.27 5.82
CA ASP A 44 6.56 9.81 4.52
C ASP A 44 5.65 10.99 4.12
N PRO A 45 6.00 12.24 4.48
CA PRO A 45 5.18 13.42 4.21
C PRO A 45 4.94 13.69 2.72
N GLN A 46 5.88 13.30 1.86
CA GLN A 46 5.76 13.52 0.42
C GLN A 46 4.74 12.56 -0.18
N LEU A 47 4.84 11.27 0.14
CA LEU A 47 3.87 10.27 -0.31
C LEU A 47 2.50 10.50 0.32
N TYR A 48 2.44 10.90 1.59
CA TYR A 48 1.21 11.31 2.26
C TYR A 48 0.46 12.38 1.45
N LYS A 49 1.17 13.44 1.03
CA LYS A 49 0.57 14.55 0.28
C LYS A 49 0.01 14.08 -1.06
N GLU A 50 0.72 13.21 -1.78
CA GLU A 50 0.25 12.69 -3.06
C GLU A 50 -0.96 11.76 -2.88
N ASN A 51 -0.92 10.83 -1.93
CA ASN A 51 -2.03 9.91 -1.68
C ASN A 51 -3.27 10.65 -1.14
N LEU A 52 -3.09 11.72 -0.36
CA LEU A 52 -4.20 12.57 0.11
C LEU A 52 -4.96 13.24 -1.06
N LYS A 53 -4.29 13.58 -2.16
CA LYS A 53 -4.98 14.10 -3.36
C LYS A 53 -5.96 13.08 -3.93
N ILE A 54 -5.61 11.79 -3.89
CA ILE A 54 -6.49 10.69 -4.35
C ILE A 54 -7.72 10.55 -3.45
N VAL A 55 -7.55 10.73 -2.14
CA VAL A 55 -8.68 10.77 -1.19
C VAL A 55 -9.62 11.92 -1.54
N LYS A 56 -9.09 13.13 -1.72
CA LYS A 56 -9.88 14.32 -2.07
C LYS A 56 -10.61 14.17 -3.39
N ASP A 57 -9.93 13.68 -4.43
CA ASP A 57 -10.53 13.38 -5.74
C ASP A 57 -11.70 12.37 -5.61
N SER A 58 -11.53 11.34 -4.78
CA SER A 58 -12.58 10.33 -4.55
C SER A 58 -13.79 10.95 -3.82
N GLN A 59 -13.55 11.83 -2.85
CA GLN A 59 -14.61 12.56 -2.14
C GLN A 59 -15.38 13.51 -3.06
N GLU A 60 -14.67 14.28 -3.89
CA GLU A 60 -15.28 15.19 -4.88
C GLU A 60 -16.16 14.43 -5.87
N LYS A 61 -15.72 13.24 -6.30
CA LYS A 61 -16.48 12.36 -7.20
C LYS A 61 -17.53 11.50 -6.49
N LYS A 62 -17.69 11.63 -5.17
CA LYS A 62 -18.59 10.80 -4.33
C LYS A 62 -18.34 9.30 -4.51
N LEU A 63 -17.11 8.91 -4.80
CA LEU A 63 -16.69 7.52 -4.89
C LEU A 63 -16.34 7.01 -3.48
N PRO A 64 -16.74 5.78 -3.12
CA PRO A 64 -16.39 5.21 -1.83
C PRO A 64 -14.87 5.10 -1.71
N VAL A 65 -14.32 5.60 -0.59
CA VAL A 65 -12.89 5.60 -0.30
C VAL A 65 -12.66 5.10 1.12
N VAL A 66 -11.69 4.20 1.28
CA VAL A 66 -11.24 3.68 2.57
C VAL A 66 -9.81 4.16 2.79
N ILE A 67 -9.57 4.72 3.98
CA ILE A 67 -8.25 5.23 4.37
C ILE A 67 -7.64 4.26 5.37
N VAL A 68 -6.40 3.84 5.10
CA VAL A 68 -5.56 3.11 6.05
C VAL A 68 -4.38 3.99 6.42
N ARG A 69 -4.03 4.03 7.71
CA ARG A 69 -2.85 4.75 8.21
C ARG A 69 -1.86 3.73 8.76
N MET A 70 -0.60 3.87 8.36
CA MET A 70 0.50 3.02 8.83
C MET A 70 1.84 3.68 8.53
N LYS A 71 2.92 3.19 9.12
CA LYS A 71 4.28 3.58 8.73
C LYS A 71 4.71 2.83 7.47
N THR A 72 5.71 3.37 6.77
CA THR A 72 6.36 2.65 5.66
C THR A 72 7.00 1.35 6.15
N PRO A 73 6.85 0.23 5.43
CA PRO A 73 7.45 -1.03 5.83
C PRO A 73 8.97 -0.96 5.67
N THR A 74 9.68 -1.68 6.53
CA THR A 74 11.11 -1.90 6.33
C THR A 74 11.30 -2.91 5.20
N PRO A 75 12.12 -2.63 4.17
CA PRO A 75 12.34 -3.56 3.08
C PRO A 75 12.89 -4.91 3.57
N ILE A 76 12.26 -6.00 3.15
CA ILE A 76 12.79 -7.35 3.36
C ILE A 76 13.85 -7.60 2.28
N VAL A 77 15.08 -7.88 2.68
CA VAL A 77 16.16 -8.27 1.76
C VAL A 77 16.26 -9.79 1.77
N PRO A 78 15.77 -10.49 0.73
CA PRO A 78 15.87 -11.94 0.68
C PRO A 78 17.29 -12.38 0.37
N LYS A 79 17.69 -13.55 0.88
CA LYS A 79 18.84 -14.28 0.36
C LYS A 79 18.41 -15.01 -0.91
N ILE A 80 19.16 -14.83 -1.98
CA ILE A 80 18.92 -15.49 -3.27
C ILE A 80 19.97 -16.59 -3.43
N GLU A 81 19.53 -17.83 -3.63
CA GLU A 81 20.39 -18.97 -3.91
C GLU A 81 20.12 -19.46 -5.33
N ILE A 82 21.17 -19.58 -6.15
CA ILE A 82 21.08 -20.07 -7.53
C ILE A 82 21.60 -21.51 -7.54
N ILE A 83 20.71 -22.45 -7.86
CA ILE A 83 21.08 -23.85 -8.04
C ILE A 83 21.18 -24.11 -9.54
N SER A 84 22.40 -24.06 -10.08
CA SER A 84 22.67 -24.53 -11.45
C SER A 84 22.84 -26.04 -11.44
N SER A 85 21.99 -26.76 -12.17
CA SER A 85 22.28 -28.15 -12.54
C SER A 85 23.20 -28.11 -13.76
N SER A 86 24.48 -28.41 -13.57
CA SER A 86 25.36 -28.68 -14.71
C SER A 86 25.01 -30.08 -15.25
N ASN A 87 24.52 -30.17 -16.47
CA ASN A 87 24.49 -31.40 -17.26
C ASN A 87 25.83 -31.58 -17.97
#